data_AF-A0A261CQZ2-F1
#
_entry.id   AF-A0A261CQZ2-F1
#
_cell.length_a   1.000
_cell.length_b   1.000
_cell.length_c   1.000
_cell.angle_alpha   90.00
_cell.angle_beta   90.00
_cell.angle_gamma   90.00
#
_symmetry.space_group_name_H-M   'P 1'
#
loop_
_entity.id
_entity.type
_entity.pdbx_description
1 polymer ?
#
loop_
_entity_poly.entity_id
_entity_poly.type
_entity_poly.pdbx_seq_one_letter_code
_entity_poly.pdbx_strand_id
1 'polypeptide(L)'
;MRELSIILVISLSLFGIVLSWEEQDHIIENGAAVWGAKAPDYSLASTDPGTTIFIRSLIFVDNKTTNYYEFDMLRVKKNIMEMVDEANQYLNQLGVGLIVVGILQTNREDLSLQSFHEYRNARIHKLPPHEFATLISYKYAGGLAYVNGMCSSHSVSLSG
;
A
#
# COMPACT_ATOMS: atom_id res chain seq x y z
N MET A 1 21.00 36.04 -5.20
CA MET A 1 21.28 36.87 -6.39
C MET A 1 21.11 35.97 -7.60
N ARG A 2 20.06 36.22 -8.40
CA ARG A 2 19.74 35.46 -9.61
C ARG A 2 20.53 36.05 -10.76
N GLU A 3 21.34 35.24 -11.44
CA GLU A 3 21.94 35.65 -12.72
C GLU A 3 20.91 35.47 -13.83
N LEU A 4 20.47 36.59 -14.40
CA LEU A 4 19.66 36.68 -15.60
C LEU A 4 20.61 36.74 -16.79
N SER A 5 20.80 35.63 -17.49
CA SER A 5 21.45 35.62 -18.80
C SER A 5 20.39 35.77 -19.88
N ILE A 6 20.22 37.00 -20.34
CA ILE A 6 19.43 37.38 -21.53
C ILE A 6 20.19 36.87 -22.76
N ILE A 7 19.61 35.95 -23.53
CA ILE A 7 20.16 35.54 -24.83
C ILE A 7 19.33 36.20 -25.95
N LEU A 8 20.07 36.92 -26.78
CA LEU A 8 19.72 37.72 -27.95
C LEU A 8 19.02 36.87 -29.03
N VAL A 9 17.83 37.27 -29.48
CA VAL A 9 17.16 36.66 -30.64
C VAL A 9 17.54 37.43 -31.91
N ILE A 10 18.34 36.81 -32.78
CA ILE A 10 18.58 37.27 -34.14
C ILE A 10 17.57 36.55 -35.04
N SER A 11 16.69 37.31 -35.69
CA SER A 11 15.79 36.78 -36.72
C SER A 11 16.57 36.50 -38.01
N LEU A 12 16.50 35.28 -38.53
CA LEU A 12 16.63 35.03 -39.95
C LEU A 12 15.71 33.88 -40.36
N SER A 13 14.91 34.19 -41.36
CA SER A 13 13.89 33.37 -42.01
C SER A 13 14.43 32.14 -42.74
N LEU A 14 13.54 31.14 -42.85
CA LEU A 14 13.45 30.00 -43.78
C LEU A 14 13.71 28.61 -43.18
N PHE A 15 12.66 27.79 -43.26
CA PHE A 15 12.56 26.34 -42.98
C PHE A 15 12.82 25.88 -41.55
N GLY A 16 11.80 25.26 -40.94
CA GLY A 16 12.02 24.29 -39.88
C GLY A 16 11.07 24.38 -38.70
N ILE A 17 10.16 23.39 -38.65
CA ILE A 17 9.71 22.69 -37.44
C ILE A 17 9.08 23.56 -36.33
N VAL A 18 7.75 23.44 -36.23
CA VAL A 18 6.99 23.71 -35.00
C VAL A 18 7.57 22.87 -33.87
N LEU A 19 8.22 23.51 -32.90
CA LEU A 19 8.42 22.93 -31.56
C LEU A 19 7.75 23.87 -30.57
N SER A 20 6.44 23.67 -30.42
CA SER A 20 5.72 24.03 -29.21
C SER A 20 6.29 23.17 -28.09
N TRP A 21 7.23 23.72 -27.33
CA TRP A 21 7.60 23.14 -26.05
C TRP A 21 6.49 23.51 -25.08
N GLU A 22 5.46 22.65 -25.04
CA GLU A 22 4.51 22.64 -23.94
C GLU A 22 5.29 22.04 -22.76
N GLU A 23 5.88 22.92 -21.95
CA GLU A 23 6.44 22.56 -20.66
C GLU A 23 5.25 22.10 -19.81
N GLN A 24 4.93 20.80 -19.90
CA GLN A 24 4.03 20.14 -18.98
C GLN A 24 4.71 20.17 -17.62
N ASP A 25 4.44 21.22 -16.86
CA ASP A 25 4.57 21.19 -15.41
C ASP A 25 3.84 19.93 -14.95
N HIS A 26 4.60 18.88 -14.62
CA HIS A 26 4.08 17.69 -13.98
C HIS A 26 3.52 18.13 -12.62
N ILE A 27 2.23 18.45 -12.58
CA ILE A 27 1.53 18.76 -11.35
C ILE A 27 1.59 17.49 -10.51
N ILE A 28 2.44 17.50 -9.48
CA ILE A 28 2.50 16.45 -8.46
C ILE A 28 1.14 16.49 -7.74
N GLU A 29 0.27 15.54 -8.06
CA GLU A 29 -1.02 15.39 -7.40
C GLU A 29 -0.78 14.83 -6.01
N ASN A 30 -0.58 15.73 -5.04
CA ASN A 30 -0.50 15.38 -3.63
C ASN A 30 -1.92 15.11 -3.12
N GLY A 31 -2.18 13.87 -2.70
CA GLY A 31 -3.50 13.47 -2.23
C GLY A 31 -3.44 12.32 -1.23
N ALA A 32 -4.56 12.00 -0.61
CA ALA A 32 -4.70 10.75 0.14
C ALA A 32 -4.88 9.59 -0.83
N ALA A 33 -4.35 8.40 -0.50
CA ALA A 33 -4.67 7.19 -1.23
C ALA A 33 -6.17 6.89 -1.09
N VAL A 34 -6.87 6.80 -2.22
CA VAL A 34 -8.31 6.45 -2.28
C VAL A 34 -8.45 5.11 -2.99
N TRP A 35 -9.18 4.20 -2.35
CA TRP A 35 -9.43 2.87 -2.89
C TRP A 35 -10.08 2.90 -4.27
N GLY A 36 -9.59 2.13 -5.24
CA GLY A 36 -10.10 2.08 -6.60
C GLY A 36 -9.82 3.31 -7.48
N ALA A 37 -9.10 4.32 -6.96
CA ALA A 37 -8.58 5.43 -7.74
C ALA A 37 -7.10 5.22 -8.07
N LYS A 38 -6.59 5.95 -9.08
CA LYS A 38 -5.16 5.95 -9.39
C LYS A 38 -4.39 6.47 -8.17
N ALA A 39 -3.28 5.81 -7.86
CA ALA A 39 -2.40 6.24 -6.78
C ALA A 39 -1.85 7.67 -7.03
N PRO A 40 -1.91 8.58 -6.03
CA PRO A 40 -1.15 9.83 -6.04
C PRO A 40 0.35 9.58 -6.18
N ASP A 41 1.09 10.60 -6.59
CA ASP A 41 2.55 10.53 -6.70
C ASP A 41 3.20 10.74 -5.33
N TYR A 42 3.83 9.69 -4.80
CA TYR A 42 4.59 9.67 -3.56
C TYR A 42 6.09 9.49 -3.79
N SER A 43 6.60 9.70 -5.00
CA SER A 43 8.01 9.48 -5.35
C SER A 43 9.00 10.28 -4.50
N LEU A 44 8.57 11.41 -3.93
CA LEU A 44 9.36 12.23 -3.00
C LEU A 44 9.51 11.62 -1.60
N ALA A 45 8.68 10.63 -1.23
CA ALA A 45 8.65 9.98 0.08
C ALA A 45 9.30 8.59 0.08
N SER A 46 10.28 8.37 -0.81
CA SER A 46 10.99 7.10 -0.93
C SER A 46 11.92 6.83 0.26
N THR A 47 12.10 5.54 0.60
CA THR A 47 13.26 5.05 1.37
C THR A 47 14.56 5.37 0.65
N ASP A 48 15.70 5.08 1.29
CA ASP A 48 17.03 5.26 0.73
C ASP A 48 17.10 4.86 -0.76
N PRO A 49 17.60 5.75 -1.64
CA PRO A 49 17.57 5.52 -3.09
C PRO A 49 18.18 4.17 -3.47
N GLY A 50 17.44 3.39 -4.25
CA GLY A 50 17.89 2.10 -4.78
C GLY A 50 17.68 0.89 -3.87
N THR A 51 17.05 1.05 -2.70
CA THR A 51 16.72 -0.07 -1.81
C THR A 51 15.21 -0.30 -1.74
N THR A 52 14.77 -1.52 -2.08
CA THR A 52 13.39 -1.97 -1.85
C THR A 52 13.32 -2.88 -0.62
N ILE A 53 12.47 -2.53 0.34
CA ILE A 53 12.22 -3.32 1.54
C ILE A 53 10.99 -4.20 1.29
N PHE A 54 11.15 -5.52 1.42
CA PHE A 54 10.04 -6.45 1.32
C PHE A 54 9.52 -6.86 2.70
N ILE A 55 8.21 -6.78 2.88
CA ILE A 55 7.52 -7.14 4.13
C ILE A 55 6.62 -8.34 3.88
N ARG A 56 6.99 -9.48 4.47
CA ARG A 56 6.18 -10.70 4.48
C ARG A 56 4.99 -10.50 5.39
N SER A 57 3.81 -10.52 4.78
CA SER A 57 2.54 -10.20 5.40
C SER A 57 1.62 -11.41 5.42
N LEU A 58 1.09 -11.72 6.59
CA LEU A 58 0.08 -12.74 6.79
C LEU A 58 -1.28 -12.08 6.97
N ILE A 59 -2.22 -12.39 6.08
CA ILE A 59 -3.55 -11.78 6.10
C ILE A 59 -4.52 -12.73 6.80
N PHE A 60 -5.29 -12.19 7.71
CA PHE A 60 -6.39 -12.85 8.39
C PHE A 60 -7.72 -12.27 7.94
N VAL A 61 -8.74 -13.12 7.87
CA VAL A 61 -10.13 -12.70 7.63
C VAL A 61 -11.02 -13.14 8.78
N ASP A 62 -11.94 -12.27 9.17
CA ASP A 62 -12.96 -12.61 10.15
C ASP A 62 -14.06 -13.50 9.54
N ASN A 63 -14.91 -14.06 10.40
CA ASN A 63 -15.98 -14.96 9.99
C ASN A 63 -17.11 -14.25 9.22
N LYS A 64 -17.28 -12.94 9.43
CA LYS A 64 -18.29 -12.14 8.73
C LYS A 64 -17.86 -11.89 7.29
N THR A 65 -16.57 -11.64 7.06
CA THR A 65 -15.94 -11.48 5.76
C THR A 65 -16.04 -12.78 4.98
N THR A 66 -15.70 -13.93 5.58
CA THR A 66 -15.85 -15.21 4.89
C THR A 66 -17.31 -15.55 4.61
N ASN A 67 -18.22 -15.28 5.55
CA ASN A 67 -19.66 -15.45 5.32
C ASN A 67 -20.20 -14.56 4.18
N TYR A 68 -19.72 -13.32 4.03
CA TYR A 68 -20.07 -12.45 2.91
C TYR A 68 -19.70 -13.05 1.54
N TYR A 69 -18.62 -13.81 1.50
CA TYR A 69 -18.20 -14.57 0.32
C TYR A 69 -18.71 -16.02 0.33
N GLU A 70 -19.79 -16.32 1.06
CA GLU A 70 -20.42 -17.65 1.12
C GLU A 70 -19.46 -18.77 1.56
N PHE A 71 -18.48 -18.42 2.39
CA PHE A 71 -17.39 -19.29 2.83
C PHE A 71 -16.49 -19.82 1.70
N ASP A 72 -16.58 -19.25 0.49
CA ASP A 72 -15.67 -19.56 -0.62
C ASP A 72 -14.32 -18.85 -0.40
N MET A 73 -13.37 -19.59 0.19
CA MET A 73 -12.03 -19.08 0.44
C MET A 73 -11.22 -18.82 -0.84
N LEU A 74 -11.56 -19.40 -1.99
CA LEU A 74 -10.91 -19.04 -3.26
C LEU A 74 -11.35 -17.63 -3.67
N ARG A 75 -12.64 -17.32 -3.54
CA ARG A 75 -13.18 -15.98 -3.80
C ARG A 75 -12.62 -14.95 -2.82
N VAL A 76 -12.57 -15.27 -1.53
CA VAL A 76 -11.94 -14.41 -0.50
C VAL A 76 -10.50 -14.09 -0.87
N LYS A 77 -9.70 -15.12 -1.17
CA LYS A 77 -8.29 -14.97 -1.53
C LYS A 77 -8.11 -14.10 -2.76
N LYS A 78 -8.92 -14.33 -3.80
CA LYS A 78 -8.86 -13.53 -5.03
C LYS A 78 -9.09 -12.04 -4.75
N ASN A 79 -10.17 -11.68 -4.06
CA ASN A 79 -10.50 -10.28 -3.79
C ASN A 79 -9.47 -9.61 -2.86
N ILE A 80 -8.92 -10.35 -1.89
CA ILE A 80 -7.84 -9.83 -1.04
C ILE A 80 -6.55 -9.63 -1.83
N MET A 81 -6.23 -10.52 -2.77
CA MET A 81 -5.04 -10.34 -3.61
C MET A 81 -5.17 -9.16 -4.57
N GLU A 82 -6.37 -8.90 -5.11
CA GLU A 82 -6.66 -7.66 -5.85
C GLU A 82 -6.45 -6.44 -4.95
N MET A 83 -6.90 -6.52 -3.69
CA MET A 83 -6.67 -5.45 -2.72
C MET A 83 -5.17 -5.23 -2.41
N VAL A 84 -4.40 -6.31 -2.28
CA VAL A 84 -2.95 -6.20 -2.05
C VAL A 84 -2.23 -5.63 -3.26
N ASP A 85 -2.66 -5.99 -4.48
CA ASP A 85 -2.05 -5.47 -5.70
C ASP A 85 -2.16 -3.95 -5.79
N GLU A 86 -3.36 -3.41 -5.56
CA GLU A 86 -3.57 -1.96 -5.48
C GLU A 86 -2.71 -1.34 -4.37
N ALA A 87 -2.68 -1.91 -3.17
CA ALA A 87 -1.84 -1.42 -2.07
C ALA A 87 -0.35 -1.39 -2.43
N ASN A 88 0.14 -2.41 -3.13
CA ASN A 88 1.54 -2.49 -3.57
C ASN A 88 1.88 -1.42 -4.62
N GLN A 89 0.94 -0.98 -5.45
CA GLN A 89 1.19 0.15 -6.37
C GLN A 89 1.55 1.44 -5.61
N TYR A 90 0.96 1.65 -4.43
CA TYR A 90 1.33 2.76 -3.54
C TYR A 90 2.68 2.52 -2.87
N LEU A 91 2.85 1.36 -2.23
CA LEU A 91 4.03 1.07 -1.42
C LEU A 91 5.31 1.00 -2.26
N ASN A 92 5.23 0.54 -3.50
CA ASN A 92 6.38 0.48 -4.39
C ASN A 92 6.98 1.86 -4.68
N GLN A 93 6.17 2.93 -4.67
CA GLN A 93 6.67 4.31 -4.80
C GLN A 93 7.52 4.73 -3.60
N LEU A 94 7.27 4.12 -2.44
CA LEU A 94 8.01 4.33 -1.21
C LEU A 94 9.23 3.40 -1.07
N GLY A 95 9.50 2.55 -2.08
CA GLY A 95 10.51 1.51 -1.98
C GLY A 95 10.12 0.36 -1.05
N VAL A 96 8.82 0.08 -0.87
CA VAL A 96 8.32 -1.00 -0.02
C VAL A 96 7.45 -1.96 -0.83
N GLY A 97 7.63 -3.27 -0.65
CA GLY A 97 6.80 -4.30 -1.28
C GLY A 97 6.18 -5.25 -0.24
N LEU A 98 4.85 -5.41 -0.26
CA LEU A 98 4.17 -6.44 0.53
C LEU A 98 4.22 -7.78 -0.21
N ILE A 99 4.66 -8.81 0.51
CA ILE A 99 4.63 -10.20 0.05
C ILE A 99 3.60 -10.94 0.89
N VAL A 100 2.51 -11.42 0.27
CA VAL A 100 1.49 -12.19 0.99
C VAL A 100 1.98 -13.63 1.14
N VAL A 101 2.28 -14.04 2.37
CA VAL A 101 2.69 -15.42 2.67
C VAL A 101 1.51 -16.35 2.91
N GLY A 102 0.32 -15.80 3.17
CA GLY A 102 -0.89 -16.57 3.37
C GLY A 102 -2.10 -15.69 3.67
N ILE A 103 -3.28 -16.27 3.41
CA ILE A 103 -4.59 -15.69 3.75
C ILE A 103 -5.35 -16.76 4.55
N LEU A 104 -5.64 -16.47 5.81
CA LEU A 104 -6.19 -17.41 6.79
C LEU A 104 -7.49 -16.89 7.40
N GLN A 105 -8.46 -17.79 7.65
CA GLN A 105 -9.66 -17.44 8.40
C GLN A 105 -9.42 -17.57 9.90
N THR A 106 -9.88 -16.58 10.68
CA THR A 106 -9.75 -16.61 12.15
C THR A 106 -10.81 -17.48 12.83
N ASN A 107 -11.95 -17.69 12.16
CA ASN A 107 -13.20 -18.25 12.70
C ASN A 107 -13.75 -17.42 13.88
N ARG A 108 -13.42 -16.13 13.93
CA ARG A 108 -13.85 -15.16 14.94
C ARG A 108 -14.45 -13.95 14.24
N GLU A 109 -15.28 -13.18 14.94
CA GLU A 109 -16.01 -12.03 14.36
C GLU A 109 -16.04 -10.79 15.27
N ASP A 110 -15.33 -10.87 16.39
CA ASP A 110 -15.35 -9.96 17.53
C ASP A 110 -13.95 -9.46 17.92
N LEU A 111 -12.96 -9.68 17.05
CA LEU A 111 -11.57 -9.33 17.37
C LEU A 111 -11.33 -7.83 17.21
N SER A 112 -11.03 -7.16 18.32
CA SER A 112 -10.36 -5.86 18.35
C SER A 112 -8.87 -5.98 17.98
N LEU A 113 -8.18 -4.86 17.72
CA LEU A 113 -6.74 -4.84 17.46
C LEU A 113 -5.94 -5.59 18.56
N GLN A 114 -6.25 -5.32 19.83
CA GLN A 114 -5.60 -5.96 20.98
C GLN A 114 -5.87 -7.47 21.02
N SER A 115 -7.13 -7.88 20.85
CA SER A 115 -7.46 -9.31 20.88
C SER A 115 -6.93 -10.06 19.65
N PHE A 116 -6.77 -9.38 18.51
CA PHE A 116 -6.13 -9.93 17.32
C PHE A 116 -4.62 -10.10 17.53
N HIS A 117 -3.95 -9.11 18.13
CA HIS A 117 -2.57 -9.20 18.57
C HIS A 117 -2.33 -10.44 19.44
N GLU A 118 -3.16 -10.64 20.46
CA GLU A 118 -3.11 -11.82 21.34
C GLU A 118 -3.42 -13.11 20.58
N TYR A 119 -4.45 -13.11 19.72
CA TYR A 119 -4.84 -14.26 18.90
C TYR A 119 -3.68 -14.76 18.02
N ARG A 120 -2.98 -13.83 17.35
CA ARG A 120 -1.83 -14.10 16.48
C ARG A 120 -0.65 -14.63 17.29
N ASN A 121 -0.30 -13.96 18.39
CA ASN A 121 0.88 -14.29 19.18
C ASN A 121 0.74 -15.63 19.92
N ALA A 122 -0.46 -15.98 20.40
CA ALA A 122 -0.72 -17.29 20.98
C ALA A 122 -0.46 -18.46 20.01
N ARG A 123 -0.43 -18.19 18.70
CA ARG A 123 -0.30 -19.20 17.63
C ARG A 123 0.94 -19.02 16.77
N ILE A 124 1.84 -18.10 17.11
CA ILE A 124 2.93 -17.67 16.22
C ILE A 124 3.76 -18.83 15.66
N HIS A 125 4.00 -19.87 16.48
CA HIS A 125 4.76 -21.07 16.11
C HIS A 125 4.06 -21.98 15.09
N LYS A 126 2.76 -21.79 14.84
CA LYS A 126 1.96 -22.55 13.86
C LYS A 126 1.71 -21.76 12.57
N LEU A 127 2.12 -20.49 12.53
CA LEU A 127 1.88 -19.60 11.41
C LEU A 127 3.08 -19.61 10.46
N PRO A 128 2.87 -19.39 9.15
CA PRO A 128 3.97 -19.14 8.22
C PRO A 128 4.85 -17.99 8.72
N PRO A 129 6.18 -18.02 8.53
CA PRO A 129 7.05 -16.90 8.91
C PRO A 129 6.63 -15.58 8.25
N HIS A 130 6.35 -14.55 9.05
CA HIS A 130 5.90 -13.24 8.59
C HIS A 130 6.46 -12.14 9.50
N GLU A 131 6.64 -10.93 8.95
CA GLU A 131 7.01 -9.73 9.70
C GLU A 131 5.79 -8.93 10.16
N PHE A 132 4.68 -9.03 9.41
CA PHE A 132 3.46 -8.27 9.65
C PHE A 132 2.22 -9.16 9.52
N ALA A 133 1.20 -8.91 10.33
CA ALA A 133 -0.10 -9.55 10.17
C ALA A 133 -1.23 -8.53 10.15
N THR A 134 -2.22 -8.72 9.31
CA THR A 134 -3.41 -7.83 9.27
C THR A 134 -4.68 -8.64 9.35
N LEU A 135 -5.67 -8.12 10.07
CA LEU A 135 -7.03 -8.66 10.09
C LEU A 135 -7.93 -7.79 9.22
N ILE A 136 -8.49 -8.39 8.17
CA ILE A 136 -9.53 -7.80 7.34
C ILE A 136 -10.89 -8.17 7.91
N SER A 137 -11.56 -7.17 8.49
CA SER A 137 -12.82 -7.32 9.20
C SER A 137 -13.97 -6.69 8.43
N TYR A 138 -15.10 -7.39 8.41
CA TYR A 138 -16.25 -7.02 7.58
C TYR A 138 -16.81 -5.65 7.97
N LYS A 139 -16.80 -4.71 7.02
CA LYS A 139 -17.31 -3.34 7.19
C LYS A 139 -16.65 -2.57 8.34
N TYR A 140 -15.41 -2.92 8.68
CA TYR A 140 -14.66 -2.10 9.62
C TYR A 140 -14.31 -0.77 8.97
N ALA A 141 -14.68 0.35 9.61
CA ALA A 141 -14.44 1.66 9.04
C ALA A 141 -12.98 2.09 9.25
N GLY A 142 -12.19 2.04 8.19
CA GLY A 142 -10.79 2.48 8.18
C GLY A 142 -9.83 1.40 8.69
N GLY A 143 -8.86 1.79 9.51
CA GLY A 143 -7.87 0.86 10.04
C GLY A 143 -7.19 1.36 11.31
N LEU A 144 -6.71 0.41 12.11
CA LEU A 144 -5.94 0.64 13.33
C LEU A 144 -4.68 -0.23 13.31
N ALA A 145 -3.57 0.34 13.77
CA ALA A 145 -2.31 -0.35 13.93
C ALA A 145 -1.53 0.24 15.11
N TYR A 146 -0.59 -0.53 15.67
CA TYR A 146 0.37 0.00 16.62
C TYR A 146 1.43 0.85 15.90
N VAL A 147 1.72 2.03 16.44
CA VAL A 147 2.81 2.88 15.96
C VAL A 147 4.14 2.22 16.34
N ASN A 148 5.11 2.21 15.41
CA ASN A 148 6.42 1.56 15.58
C ASN A 148 6.33 0.06 15.92
N GLY A 149 5.29 -0.63 15.45
CA GLY A 149 5.08 -2.06 15.71
C GLY A 149 5.94 -3.01 14.85
N MET A 150 6.51 -2.54 13.75
CA MET A 150 7.25 -3.38 12.79
C MET A 150 8.40 -4.16 13.46
N CYS A 151 8.64 -5.39 13.01
CA CYS A 151 9.65 -6.31 13.57
C CYS A 151 9.45 -6.66 15.07
N SER A 152 8.27 -6.41 15.63
CA SER A 152 7.94 -6.77 17.01
C SER A 152 6.68 -7.65 17.09
N SER A 153 6.35 -8.08 18.30
CA SER A 153 5.07 -8.76 18.58
C SER A 153 3.86 -7.89 18.21
N HIS A 154 4.00 -6.57 18.21
CA HIS A 154 2.96 -5.57 17.89
C HIS A 154 2.87 -5.26 16.39
N SER A 155 3.58 -5.99 15.53
CA SER A 155 3.47 -5.86 14.07
C SER A 155 2.15 -6.45 13.57
N VAL A 156 1.05 -5.82 13.97
CA VAL A 156 -0.31 -6.18 13.58
C VAL A 156 -1.14 -4.95 13.22
N SER A 157 -2.13 -5.15 12.37
CA SER A 157 -3.17 -4.17 12.08
C SER A 157 -4.55 -4.82 11.99
N LEU A 158 -5.57 -3.99 12.04
CA LEU A 158 -6.96 -4.33 11.78
C LEU A 158 -7.52 -3.30 10.81
N SER A 159 -8.14 -3.74 9.73
CA SER A 159 -8.76 -2.89 8.71
C SER A 159 -10.03 -3.54 8.13
N GLY A 160 -10.82 -2.79 7.37
CA GLY A 160 -12.02 -3.31 6.69
C GLY A 160 -12.20 -2.79 5.28
#